data_AF-A0A0C9XR12-F1
#
_entry.id   AF-A0A0C9XR12-F1
#
_cell.length_a   1.000
_cell.length_b   1.000
_cell.length_c   1.000
_cell.angle_alpha   90.00
_cell.angle_beta   90.00
_cell.angle_gamma   90.00
#
_symmetry.space_group_name_H-M   'P 1'
#
loop_
_entity.id
_entity.type
_entity.pdbx_description
1 polymer ?
#
loop_
_entity_poly.entity_id
_entity_poly.type
_entity_poly.pdbx_seq_one_letter_code
_entity_poly.pdbx_strand_id
1 'polypeptide(L)'
;MLKLFKRLKDELKGPKDEDGLAFLNELQTISTHSPTPSFFPAPTWTLPLPPEVMNIIIDSYTPTNDLDTLKALCATCRCLRPYTSQRIFSDISIGAGDYIGQGDELQKPERFAETRAERFARVIHHSPHLIASTHTLRIFHARGHNAPHPMNREEASLIYILSRDLKNLTSLHLICRLHWVYLLNSVKDAFLDALKRPTLREVELANVIVPVDSIASWAFRRLNLTSVSFMPLRNDINIFGQFEELCFRDVGGLTRFLVSCYDWKPFTHLQTLEYKGARGGVSLLSVVLKRCPSLERLQIDPSDDNTPIITLNLKSITTSLKHLLLSSITAPPSPLVELGSFSGELNWLADGLRTCPSDNTIERITFVIRSAAPKRVRHWDWRAIDDVFSSPGSWQSLQMVEVIACTNEEVGFGFFCGDLISVEHDGMSSLAGRAVVSWYHT
;
A
#
# COMPACT_ATOMS: atom_id res chain seq x y z
N MET A 1 -2.07 -4.67 33.49
CA MET A 1 -2.78 -4.69 32.18
C MET A 1 -3.16 -3.31 31.66
N LEU A 2 -3.85 -2.45 32.42
CA LEU A 2 -4.19 -1.07 31.97
C LEU A 2 -3.00 -0.12 31.74
N LYS A 3 -1.84 -0.36 32.37
CA LYS A 3 -0.58 0.38 32.10
C LYS A 3 0.17 -0.11 30.85
N LEU A 4 -0.08 -1.35 30.40
CA LEU A 4 0.53 -1.92 29.19
C LEU A 4 -0.22 -1.44 27.93
N PHE A 5 -1.56 -1.35 28.01
CA PHE A 5 -2.39 -0.76 26.96
C PHE A 5 -2.13 0.74 26.74
N LYS A 6 -1.71 1.47 27.79
CA LYS A 6 -1.33 2.88 27.66
C LYS A 6 0.03 3.04 26.95
N ARG A 7 0.98 2.10 27.15
CA ARG A 7 2.26 2.08 26.42
C ARG A 7 2.10 1.66 24.95
N LEU A 8 1.28 0.65 24.65
CA LEU A 8 0.98 0.24 23.27
C LEU A 8 0.16 1.30 22.49
N LYS A 9 -0.69 2.07 23.17
CA LYS A 9 -1.41 3.22 22.57
C LYS A 9 -0.49 4.40 22.25
N ASP A 10 0.64 4.52 22.94
CA ASP A 10 1.65 5.54 22.68
C ASP A 10 2.71 5.05 21.66
N GLU A 11 2.93 3.74 21.51
CA GLU A 11 3.79 3.13 20.49
C GLU A 11 3.11 2.93 19.12
N LEU A 12 1.77 2.87 19.05
CA LEU A 12 1.01 2.81 17.79
C LEU A 12 0.66 4.19 17.21
N LYS A 13 1.11 5.28 17.85
CA LYS A 13 1.13 6.59 17.20
C LYS A 13 2.37 6.64 16.32
N GLY A 14 2.17 6.41 15.02
CA GLY A 14 3.15 6.83 14.02
C GLY A 14 3.58 8.28 14.27
N PRO A 15 4.83 8.65 13.94
CA PRO A 15 5.38 9.95 14.29
C PRO A 15 4.44 11.04 13.81
N LYS A 16 4.08 11.91 14.76
CA LYS A 16 3.13 12.99 14.55
C LYS A 16 3.72 13.99 13.56
N ASP A 17 3.05 14.16 12.41
CA ASP A 17 3.32 15.20 11.41
C ASP A 17 3.29 16.64 11.99
N GLU A 18 2.79 16.83 13.21
CA GLU A 18 2.76 18.14 13.89
C GLU A 18 4.17 18.67 14.19
N ASP A 19 5.12 17.77 14.46
CA ASP A 19 6.46 18.14 14.92
C ASP A 19 7.37 18.60 13.77
N GLY A 20 7.11 18.21 12.51
CA GLY A 20 7.88 18.64 11.33
C GLY A 20 7.61 20.09 10.93
N LEU A 21 6.36 20.53 11.06
CA LEU A 21 5.93 21.87 10.68
C LEU A 21 6.10 22.88 11.83
N ALA A 22 5.92 22.45 13.10
CA ALA A 22 6.24 23.27 14.27
C ALA A 22 7.74 23.63 14.33
N PHE A 23 8.59 22.67 13.99
CA PHE A 23 10.05 22.82 13.91
C PHE A 23 10.50 23.92 12.94
N LEU A 24 9.77 24.19 11.85
CA LEU A 24 10.15 25.24 10.89
C LEU A 24 9.90 26.65 11.43
N ASN A 25 8.82 26.83 12.20
CA ASN A 25 8.58 28.09 12.92
C ASN A 25 9.66 28.31 14.00
N GLU A 26 10.19 27.23 14.58
CA GLU A 26 11.29 27.26 15.55
C GLU A 26 12.66 27.50 14.90
N LEU A 27 12.91 26.95 13.70
CA LEU A 27 14.11 27.26 12.92
C LEU A 27 14.21 28.74 12.53
N GLN A 28 13.07 29.38 12.27
CA GLN A 28 13.00 30.81 11.99
C GLN A 28 13.36 31.66 13.21
N THR A 29 13.05 31.22 14.43
CA THR A 29 13.40 31.94 15.66
C THR A 29 14.85 31.70 16.09
N ILE A 30 15.38 30.48 15.95
CA ILE A 30 16.75 30.12 16.33
C ILE A 30 17.81 30.83 15.46
N SER A 31 17.46 31.28 14.26
CA SER A 31 18.39 31.99 13.37
C SER A 31 18.87 33.37 13.90
N THR A 32 18.37 33.81 15.06
CA THR A 32 18.73 35.11 15.68
C THR A 32 19.72 35.03 16.83
N HIS A 33 20.09 33.83 17.31
CA HIS A 33 21.03 33.69 18.43
C HIS A 33 22.36 33.04 18.00
N SER A 34 23.41 33.87 17.94
CA SER A 34 24.80 33.42 17.80
C SER A 34 25.32 32.84 19.12
N PRO A 35 25.90 31.63 19.15
CA PRO A 35 26.58 31.16 20.35
C PRO A 35 27.95 31.82 20.48
N THR A 36 28.33 32.09 21.74
CA THR A 36 29.63 32.61 22.18
C THR A 36 30.76 31.67 21.76
N PRO A 37 31.92 32.19 21.29
CA PRO A 37 32.99 31.35 20.75
C PRO A 37 33.67 30.53 21.87
N SER A 38 33.85 29.23 21.62
CA SER A 38 34.62 28.32 22.47
C SER A 38 36.13 28.42 22.19
N PHE A 39 36.92 28.29 23.26
CA PHE A 39 38.33 28.72 23.38
C PHE A 39 39.38 27.65 23.02
N PHE A 40 39.18 26.83 21.98
CA PHE A 40 40.23 25.92 21.50
C PHE A 40 40.26 25.82 19.97
N PRO A 41 41.41 26.10 19.31
CA PRO A 41 41.52 25.94 17.87
C PRO A 41 41.83 24.47 17.55
N ALA A 42 40.79 23.65 17.43
CA ALA A 42 40.91 22.45 16.62
C ALA A 42 41.21 22.88 15.17
N PRO A 43 41.98 22.10 14.37
CA PRO A 43 42.14 22.40 12.95
C PRO A 43 40.75 22.54 12.33
N THR A 44 40.37 23.77 12.01
CA THR A 44 39.08 24.11 11.41
C THR A 44 39.07 23.49 10.03
N TRP A 45 38.42 22.34 9.91
CA TRP A 45 38.12 21.71 8.63
C TRP A 45 37.33 22.71 7.78
N THR A 46 37.96 23.24 6.72
CA THR A 46 37.41 24.33 5.89
C THR A 46 36.66 23.84 4.65
N LEU A 47 36.80 22.57 4.29
CA LEU A 47 36.19 22.01 3.09
C LEU A 47 34.85 21.35 3.44
N PRO A 48 33.75 21.64 2.72
CA PRO A 48 32.54 20.86 2.91
C PRO A 48 32.84 19.40 2.56
N LEU A 49 32.41 18.48 3.43
CA LEU A 49 32.45 17.05 3.09
C LEU A 49 31.66 16.82 1.79
N PRO A 50 32.08 15.89 0.92
CA PRO A 50 31.31 15.54 -0.26
C PRO A 50 29.86 15.17 0.11
N PRO A 51 28.86 15.58 -0.69
CA PRO A 51 27.45 15.26 -0.47
C PRO A 51 27.18 13.78 -0.15
N GLU A 52 27.91 12.88 -0.82
CA GLU A 52 27.79 11.44 -0.68
C GLU A 52 28.23 10.99 0.72
N VAL A 53 29.32 11.55 1.23
CA VAL A 53 29.83 11.26 2.57
C VAL A 53 28.87 11.81 3.63
N MET A 54 28.31 13.00 3.42
CA MET A 54 27.31 13.57 4.32
C MET A 54 26.05 12.70 4.39
N ASN A 55 25.57 12.21 3.25
CA ASN A 55 24.44 11.30 3.20
C ASN A 55 24.75 9.97 3.91
N ILE A 56 25.93 9.38 3.69
CA ILE A 56 26.36 8.15 4.38
C ILE A 56 26.39 8.35 5.90
N ILE A 57 26.91 9.49 6.38
CA ILE A 57 26.92 9.79 7.82
C ILE A 57 25.48 9.85 8.35
N ILE A 58 24.59 10.56 7.66
CA ILE A 58 23.18 10.65 8.06
C ILE A 58 22.56 9.24 8.05
N ASP A 59 22.75 8.44 7.00
CA ASP A 59 22.25 7.06 6.90
C ASP A 59 22.77 6.16 8.02
N SER A 60 24.04 6.31 8.40
CA SER A 60 24.69 5.44 9.39
C SER A 60 24.21 5.75 10.82
N TYR A 61 23.80 6.98 11.09
CA TYR A 61 23.48 7.46 12.44
C TYR A 61 22.03 7.88 12.65
N THR A 62 21.23 7.96 11.59
CA THR A 62 19.77 8.10 11.65
C THR A 62 19.14 6.87 10.99
N PRO A 63 18.74 5.85 11.78
CA PRO A 63 17.99 4.73 11.25
C PRO A 63 16.81 5.24 10.43
N THR A 64 16.48 4.56 9.34
CA THR A 64 15.35 4.89 8.46
C THR A 64 14.13 5.27 9.29
N ASN A 65 13.70 6.53 9.19
CA ASN A 65 12.53 7.15 9.84
C ASN A 65 12.72 7.76 11.25
N ASP A 66 13.94 7.96 11.75
CA ASP A 66 14.14 8.82 12.94
C ASP A 66 14.03 10.32 12.59
N LEU A 67 12.78 10.75 12.39
CA LEU A 67 12.44 12.11 12.00
C LEU A 67 12.85 13.14 13.06
N ASP A 68 12.84 12.79 14.34
CA ASP A 68 13.15 13.71 15.43
C ASP A 68 14.65 13.99 15.51
N THR A 69 15.48 12.97 15.30
CA THR A 69 16.93 13.18 15.14
C THR A 69 17.24 13.99 13.89
N LEU A 70 16.55 13.74 12.76
CA LEU A 70 16.74 14.55 11.55
C LEU A 70 16.37 16.03 11.77
N LYS A 71 15.27 16.32 12.48
CA LYS A 71 14.91 17.69 12.89
C LYS A 71 15.98 18.28 13.80
N ALA A 72 16.37 17.57 14.85
CA ALA A 72 17.40 18.05 15.78
C ALA A 72 18.70 18.39 15.05
N LEU A 73 19.15 17.55 14.12
CA LEU A 73 20.33 17.81 13.29
C LEU A 73 20.14 19.00 12.35
N CYS A 74 18.97 19.14 11.73
CA CYS A 74 18.63 20.25 10.85
C CYS A 74 18.68 21.61 11.59
N ALA A 75 18.29 21.63 12.88
CA ALA A 75 18.36 22.81 13.72
C ALA A 75 19.77 23.09 14.24
N THR A 76 20.44 22.05 14.73
CA THR A 76 21.68 22.19 15.47
C THR A 76 22.93 22.23 14.58
N CYS A 77 23.01 21.47 13.47
CA CYS A 77 24.11 21.61 12.50
C CYS A 77 23.71 22.33 11.22
N ARG A 78 24.21 23.55 11.06
CA ARG A 78 24.13 24.30 9.80
C ARG A 78 24.72 23.54 8.61
N CYS A 79 25.74 22.73 8.87
CA CYS A 79 26.46 21.93 7.88
C CYS A 79 25.61 20.81 7.27
N LEU A 80 24.77 20.17 8.09
CA LEU A 80 23.92 19.04 7.70
C LEU A 80 22.55 19.49 7.24
N ARG A 81 22.15 20.72 7.59
CA ARG A 81 20.83 21.29 7.32
C ARG A 81 20.30 21.01 5.91
N PRO A 82 21.04 21.26 4.81
CA PRO A 82 20.52 21.02 3.46
C PRO A 82 20.17 19.55 3.20
N TYR A 83 20.98 18.62 3.73
CA TYR A 83 20.82 17.18 3.55
C TYR A 83 19.70 16.64 4.44
N THR A 84 19.67 17.04 5.71
CA THR A 84 18.62 16.65 6.65
C THR A 84 17.28 17.23 6.25
N SER A 85 17.22 18.47 5.72
CA SER A 85 15.98 19.03 5.20
C SER A 85 15.45 18.23 4.02
N GLN A 86 16.29 17.86 3.05
CA GLN A 86 15.83 17.05 1.91
C GLN A 86 15.19 15.73 2.34
N ARG A 87 15.72 15.09 3.39
CA ARG A 87 15.14 13.87 3.96
C ARG A 87 13.86 14.10 4.75
N ILE A 88 13.80 15.18 5.54
CA ILE A 88 12.56 15.55 6.23
C ILE A 88 11.42 15.79 5.21
N PHE A 89 11.77 16.38 4.06
CA PHE A 89 10.79 16.73 3.01
C PHE A 89 10.63 15.67 1.91
N SER A 90 11.23 14.49 2.05
CA SER A 90 11.11 13.43 1.05
C SER A 90 9.79 12.67 1.12
N ASP A 91 9.21 12.51 2.31
CA ASP A 91 7.88 11.93 2.53
C ASP A 91 7.01 12.96 3.26
N ILE A 92 6.06 13.55 2.55
CA ILE A 92 5.19 14.61 3.05
C ILE A 92 3.76 14.13 3.15
N SER A 93 3.18 14.28 4.33
CA SER A 93 1.77 14.00 4.61
C SER A 93 1.00 15.30 4.87
N ILE A 94 -0.04 15.55 4.07
CA ILE A 94 -0.88 16.74 4.11
C ILE A 94 -2.30 16.33 4.42
N GLY A 95 -2.84 16.69 5.58
CA GLY A 95 -4.24 16.42 5.88
C GLY A 95 -4.59 16.35 7.37
N ALA A 96 -5.88 16.27 7.68
CA ALA A 96 -6.37 16.29 9.05
C ALA A 96 -6.00 15.00 9.81
N GLY A 97 -5.23 15.13 10.89
CA GLY A 97 -4.71 14.03 11.72
C GLY A 97 -5.75 13.20 12.48
N ASP A 98 -7.04 13.33 12.17
CA ASP A 98 -8.14 12.70 12.92
C ASP A 98 -8.55 11.33 12.36
N TYR A 99 -7.88 10.84 11.31
CA TYR A 99 -8.33 9.62 10.62
C TYR A 99 -7.84 8.29 11.23
N ILE A 100 -7.12 8.33 12.36
CA ILE A 100 -6.66 7.12 13.07
C ILE A 100 -7.38 6.95 14.43
N GLY A 101 -8.29 7.84 14.80
CA GLY A 101 -9.07 7.75 16.05
C GLY A 101 -10.53 7.39 15.79
N GLN A 102 -10.92 6.13 15.98
CA GLN A 102 -12.31 5.83 16.30
C GLN A 102 -12.72 6.54 17.60
N GLY A 103 -13.91 7.14 17.58
CA GLY A 103 -14.64 7.53 18.79
C GLY A 103 -14.80 9.03 18.93
N ASP A 104 -16.06 9.46 18.86
CA ASP A 104 -16.62 10.64 19.52
C ASP A 104 -15.63 11.52 20.28
N GLU A 105 -15.18 12.59 19.64
CA GLU A 105 -15.24 13.92 20.26
C GLU A 105 -15.06 14.98 19.18
N LEU A 106 -16.12 15.77 19.01
CA LEU A 106 -16.14 17.03 18.27
C LEU A 106 -15.15 18.03 18.89
N GLN A 107 -13.85 17.82 18.75
CA GLN A 107 -12.91 18.94 18.77
C GLN A 107 -13.09 19.65 17.44
N LYS A 108 -14.02 20.62 17.41
CA LYS A 108 -14.12 21.57 16.31
C LYS A 108 -12.70 22.13 16.11
N PRO A 109 -12.02 21.89 14.98
CA PRO A 109 -10.78 22.59 14.72
C PRO A 109 -11.08 24.08 14.86
N GLU A 110 -10.28 24.78 15.67
CA GLU A 110 -10.43 26.22 15.85
C GLU A 110 -10.65 26.84 14.47
N ARG A 111 -11.73 27.61 14.28
CA ARG A 111 -12.16 28.13 12.96
C ARG A 111 -11.08 28.96 12.26
N PHE A 112 -9.97 29.24 12.92
CA PHE A 112 -8.84 30.05 12.48
C PHE A 112 -7.49 29.32 12.49
N ALA A 113 -7.43 28.04 12.90
CA ALA A 113 -6.19 27.29 12.85
C ALA A 113 -5.78 27.04 11.40
N GLU A 114 -4.55 27.41 11.07
CA GLU A 114 -3.96 27.15 9.76
C GLU A 114 -3.91 25.64 9.49
N THR A 115 -4.47 25.24 8.36
CA THR A 115 -4.51 23.85 7.89
C THR A 115 -3.11 23.36 7.54
N ARG A 116 -2.91 22.02 7.53
CA ARG A 116 -1.60 21.46 7.16
C ARG A 116 -1.19 21.82 5.73
N ALA A 117 -2.15 21.89 4.80
CA ALA A 117 -1.88 22.33 3.44
C ALA A 117 -1.42 23.79 3.38
N GLU A 118 -2.06 24.70 4.13
CA GLU A 118 -1.64 26.11 4.21
C GLU A 118 -0.24 26.24 4.79
N ARG A 119 0.06 25.53 5.89
CA ARG A 119 1.40 25.53 6.50
C ARG A 119 2.46 25.06 5.51
N PHE A 120 2.20 23.93 4.83
CA PHE A 120 3.15 23.41 3.85
C PHE A 120 3.29 24.35 2.65
N ALA A 121 2.19 24.91 2.14
CA ALA A 121 2.21 25.94 1.10
C ALA A 121 3.06 27.15 1.50
N ARG A 122 2.99 27.60 2.75
CA ARG A 122 3.83 28.68 3.27
C ARG A 122 5.31 28.29 3.31
N VAL A 123 5.63 27.08 3.75
CA VAL A 123 7.02 26.58 3.80
C VAL A 123 7.63 26.57 2.39
N ILE A 124 6.94 25.98 1.43
CA ILE A 124 7.45 25.91 0.05
C ILE A 124 7.45 27.29 -0.63
N HIS A 125 6.60 28.22 -0.20
CA HIS A 125 6.64 29.61 -0.66
C HIS A 125 7.96 30.29 -0.27
N HIS A 126 8.44 30.07 0.97
CA HIS A 126 9.70 30.63 1.46
C HIS A 126 10.93 29.82 1.02
N SER A 127 10.76 28.52 0.79
CA SER A 127 11.85 27.60 0.44
C SER A 127 11.42 26.70 -0.71
N PRO A 128 11.35 27.23 -1.95
CA PRO A 128 10.80 26.52 -3.10
C PRO A 128 11.63 25.31 -3.53
N HIS A 129 12.90 25.22 -3.13
CA HIS A 129 13.74 24.06 -3.42
C HIS A 129 13.30 22.78 -2.67
N LEU A 130 12.55 22.91 -1.57
CA LEU A 130 12.10 21.77 -0.76
C LEU A 130 11.04 20.92 -1.47
N ILE A 131 10.22 21.53 -2.34
CA ILE A 131 9.21 20.79 -3.10
C ILE A 131 9.87 19.84 -4.11
N ALA A 132 11.07 20.19 -4.59
CA ALA A 132 11.82 19.35 -5.50
C ALA A 132 12.40 18.11 -4.79
N SER A 133 12.58 18.13 -3.47
CA SER A 133 13.03 16.95 -2.71
C SER A 133 11.92 15.97 -2.34
N THR A 134 10.65 16.30 -2.60
CA THR A 134 9.51 15.43 -2.27
C THR A 134 9.43 14.25 -3.21
N HIS A 135 9.58 13.04 -2.65
CA HIS A 135 9.48 11.77 -3.37
C HIS A 135 8.12 11.10 -3.17
N THR A 136 7.57 11.21 -1.96
CA THR A 136 6.26 10.71 -1.58
C THR A 136 5.41 11.85 -1.09
N LEU A 137 4.21 12.00 -1.68
CA LEU A 137 3.21 12.94 -1.24
C LEU A 137 1.94 12.19 -0.84
N ARG A 138 1.55 12.30 0.42
CA ARG A 138 0.31 11.73 0.95
C ARG A 138 -0.66 12.86 1.25
N ILE A 139 -1.87 12.77 0.72
CA ILE A 139 -2.92 13.76 0.92
C ILE A 139 -4.09 13.06 1.60
N PHE A 140 -4.36 13.46 2.84
CA PHE A 140 -5.45 12.97 3.68
C PHE A 140 -6.55 14.03 3.79
N HIS A 141 -7.53 13.99 2.89
CA HIS A 141 -8.61 14.97 2.93
C HIS A 141 -9.88 14.39 3.59
N ALA A 142 -10.16 14.84 4.82
CA ALA A 142 -11.26 14.34 5.62
C ALA A 142 -12.63 14.92 5.21
N ARG A 143 -12.67 16.08 4.53
CA ARG A 143 -13.93 16.76 4.18
C ARG A 143 -14.41 16.36 2.79
N GLY A 144 -15.19 15.29 2.76
CA GLY A 144 -16.08 15.04 1.63
C GLY A 144 -17.18 16.09 1.61
N HIS A 145 -17.28 16.83 0.51
CA HIS A 145 -18.45 17.65 0.24
C HIS A 145 -19.45 16.83 -0.57
N ASN A 146 -20.71 16.78 -0.15
CA ASN A 146 -21.80 16.10 -0.87
C ASN A 146 -22.55 17.02 -1.84
N ALA A 147 -22.06 18.24 -2.02
CA ALA A 147 -22.63 19.26 -2.89
C ALA A 147 -21.52 20.20 -3.37
N PRO A 148 -21.71 20.90 -4.50
CA PRO A 148 -20.82 21.98 -4.91
C PRO A 148 -20.67 23.02 -3.79
N HIS A 149 -19.44 23.46 -3.55
CA HIS A 149 -19.12 24.45 -2.52
C HIS A 149 -18.09 25.44 -3.04
N PRO A 150 -17.98 26.64 -2.43
CA PRO A 150 -16.91 27.57 -2.76
C PRO A 150 -15.55 27.02 -2.33
N MET A 151 -14.48 27.46 -2.99
CA MET A 151 -13.11 27.04 -2.70
C MET A 151 -12.73 27.36 -1.26
N ASN A 152 -12.28 26.36 -0.53
CA ASN A 152 -11.76 26.56 0.82
C ASN A 152 -10.24 26.84 0.78
N ARG A 153 -9.67 27.28 1.91
CA ARG A 153 -8.25 27.66 1.96
C ARG A 153 -7.30 26.46 1.82
N GLU A 154 -7.72 25.28 2.27
CA GLU A 154 -6.95 24.04 2.14
C GLU A 154 -6.84 23.64 0.66
N GLU A 155 -7.94 23.71 -0.09
CA GLU A 155 -7.98 23.45 -1.53
C GLU A 155 -7.13 24.44 -2.32
N ALA A 156 -7.22 25.73 -2.00
CA ALA A 156 -6.36 26.75 -2.62
C ALA A 156 -4.87 26.45 -2.38
N SER A 157 -4.53 25.99 -1.18
CA SER A 157 -3.16 25.60 -0.82
C SER A 157 -2.73 24.32 -1.54
N LEU A 158 -3.63 23.32 -1.64
CA LEU A 158 -3.38 22.08 -2.38
C LEU A 158 -3.13 22.36 -3.86
N ILE A 159 -3.93 23.21 -4.50
CA ILE A 159 -3.68 23.66 -5.88
C ILE A 159 -2.28 24.28 -5.95
N TYR A 160 -1.97 25.21 -5.06
CA TYR A 160 -0.66 25.87 -5.05
C TYR A 160 0.51 24.89 -4.95
N ILE A 161 0.39 23.85 -4.10
CA ILE A 161 1.38 22.78 -3.91
C ILE A 161 1.50 21.90 -5.15
N LEU A 162 0.38 21.37 -5.65
CA LEU A 162 0.34 20.42 -6.78
C LEU A 162 0.80 21.05 -8.10
N SER A 163 0.58 22.36 -8.26
CA SER A 163 1.07 23.14 -9.40
C SER A 163 2.57 23.46 -9.35
N ARG A 164 3.31 23.08 -8.30
CA ARG A 164 4.77 23.27 -8.23
C ARG A 164 5.54 22.22 -9.02
N ASP A 165 6.84 22.46 -9.18
CA ASP A 165 7.76 21.56 -9.87
C ASP A 165 8.19 20.38 -8.97
N LEU A 166 7.29 19.40 -8.82
CA LEU A 166 7.50 18.14 -8.09
C LEU A 166 8.36 17.15 -8.91
N LYS A 167 9.60 17.53 -9.25
CA LYS A 167 10.49 16.76 -10.16
C LYS A 167 10.86 15.36 -9.68
N ASN A 168 10.93 15.15 -8.37
CA ASN A 168 11.34 13.87 -7.81
C ASN A 168 10.16 13.08 -7.26
N LEU A 169 8.92 13.52 -7.50
CA LEU A 169 7.74 12.82 -7.01
C LEU A 169 7.59 11.49 -7.73
N THR A 170 7.77 10.40 -6.97
CA THR A 170 7.65 9.01 -7.42
C THR A 170 6.41 8.33 -6.89
N SER A 171 5.87 8.76 -5.74
CA SER A 171 4.66 8.19 -5.14
C SER A 171 3.65 9.26 -4.74
N LEU A 172 2.38 9.05 -5.09
CA LEU A 172 1.25 9.91 -4.70
C LEU A 172 0.15 9.07 -4.04
N HIS A 173 -0.15 9.38 -2.79
CA HIS A 173 -1.22 8.73 -2.03
C HIS A 173 -2.36 9.72 -1.81
N LEU A 174 -3.54 9.43 -2.33
CA LEU A 174 -4.76 10.24 -2.18
C LEU A 174 -5.76 9.45 -1.34
N ILE A 175 -5.82 9.78 -0.05
CA ILE A 175 -6.67 9.10 0.94
C ILE A 175 -7.75 10.09 1.37
N CYS A 176 -8.86 10.10 0.64
CA CYS A 176 -9.84 11.17 0.75
C CYS A 176 -11.25 10.62 0.67
N ARG A 177 -12.18 11.06 1.54
CA ARG A 177 -13.63 10.83 1.35
C ARG A 177 -14.22 11.78 0.30
N LEU A 178 -13.57 11.90 -0.85
CA LEU A 178 -13.94 12.86 -1.87
C LEU A 178 -14.81 12.19 -2.93
N HIS A 179 -15.95 12.82 -3.20
CA HIS A 179 -16.70 12.53 -4.40
C HIS A 179 -16.13 13.42 -5.51
N TRP A 180 -15.34 12.85 -6.43
CA TRP A 180 -14.57 13.62 -7.41
C TRP A 180 -15.44 14.58 -8.22
N VAL A 181 -16.70 14.21 -8.48
CA VAL A 181 -17.70 15.08 -9.16
C VAL A 181 -17.86 16.44 -8.48
N TYR A 182 -17.84 16.51 -7.14
CA TYR A 182 -18.07 17.74 -6.39
C TYR A 182 -16.81 18.59 -6.20
N LEU A 183 -15.63 18.07 -6.56
CA LEU A 183 -14.41 18.89 -6.57
C LEU A 183 -14.55 20.04 -7.57
N LEU A 184 -14.04 21.20 -7.18
CA LEU A 184 -13.89 22.32 -8.10
C LEU A 184 -12.96 21.94 -9.26
N ASN A 185 -13.24 22.46 -10.45
CA ASN A 185 -12.47 22.12 -11.66
C ASN A 185 -10.97 22.40 -11.47
N SER A 186 -10.61 23.54 -10.87
CA SER A 186 -9.20 23.85 -10.59
C SER A 186 -8.51 22.84 -9.67
N VAL A 187 -9.23 22.24 -8.71
CA VAL A 187 -8.69 21.20 -7.84
C VAL A 187 -8.54 19.89 -8.63
N LYS A 188 -9.54 19.54 -9.45
CA LYS A 188 -9.48 18.38 -10.36
C LYS A 188 -8.29 18.47 -11.29
N ASP A 189 -8.11 19.62 -11.95
CA ASP A 189 -7.03 19.86 -12.91
C ASP A 189 -5.68 19.71 -12.23
N ALA A 190 -5.50 20.29 -11.03
CA ALA A 190 -4.26 20.15 -10.26
C ALA A 190 -3.92 18.69 -9.91
N PHE A 191 -4.92 17.88 -9.51
CA PHE A 191 -4.72 16.45 -9.27
C PHE A 191 -4.43 15.68 -10.56
N LEU A 192 -5.16 15.95 -11.64
CA LEU A 192 -4.93 15.30 -12.93
C LEU A 192 -3.54 15.60 -13.48
N ASP A 193 -3.07 16.84 -13.36
CA ASP A 193 -1.73 17.23 -13.75
C ASP A 193 -0.67 16.53 -12.89
N ALA A 194 -0.90 16.39 -11.59
CA ALA A 194 -0.02 15.64 -10.70
C ALA A 194 0.05 14.14 -11.08
N LEU A 195 -1.09 13.53 -11.42
CA LEU A 195 -1.19 12.12 -11.82
C LEU A 195 -0.58 11.82 -13.20
N LYS A 196 -0.46 12.83 -14.07
CA LYS A 196 0.16 12.72 -15.39
C LYS A 196 1.67 12.93 -15.40
N ARG A 197 2.30 13.13 -14.23
CA ARG A 197 3.74 13.39 -14.16
C ARG A 197 4.54 12.15 -14.58
N PRO A 198 5.58 12.31 -15.44
CA PRO A 198 6.35 11.18 -15.97
C PRO A 198 7.25 10.51 -14.92
N THR A 199 7.52 11.18 -13.80
CA THR A 199 8.34 10.66 -12.71
C THR A 199 7.54 9.77 -11.76
N LEU A 200 6.21 9.86 -11.81
CA LEU A 200 5.31 9.17 -10.92
C LEU A 200 5.29 7.68 -11.26
N ARG A 201 5.63 6.84 -10.29
CA ARG A 201 5.71 5.38 -10.43
C ARG A 201 4.61 4.68 -9.68
N GLU A 202 4.17 5.24 -8.56
CA GLU A 202 3.20 4.61 -7.67
C GLU A 202 2.08 5.58 -7.34
N VAL A 203 0.85 5.08 -7.41
CA VAL A 203 -0.34 5.84 -7.01
C VAL A 203 -1.20 4.99 -6.11
N GLU A 204 -1.58 5.55 -4.97
CA GLU A 204 -2.58 4.98 -4.08
C GLU A 204 -3.81 5.88 -4.03
N LEU A 205 -4.98 5.31 -4.31
CA LEU A 205 -6.27 5.98 -4.17
C LEU A 205 -7.07 5.24 -3.10
N ALA A 206 -7.50 5.95 -2.05
CA ALA A 206 -8.29 5.36 -0.98
C ALA A 206 -9.53 6.20 -0.64
N ASN A 207 -10.68 5.54 -0.54
CA ASN A 207 -12.00 6.12 -0.22
C ASN A 207 -12.50 7.18 -1.23
N VAL A 208 -11.95 7.19 -2.45
CA VAL A 208 -12.27 8.18 -3.48
C VAL A 208 -13.31 7.64 -4.46
N ILE A 209 -14.19 8.51 -4.95
CA ILE A 209 -15.11 8.17 -6.05
C ILE A 209 -14.58 8.83 -7.33
N VAL A 210 -13.99 8.07 -8.25
CA VAL A 210 -13.23 8.60 -9.39
C VAL A 210 -13.97 8.38 -10.73
N PRO A 211 -13.99 9.37 -11.63
CA PRO A 211 -14.47 9.18 -13.00
C PRO A 211 -13.51 8.29 -13.80
N VAL A 212 -14.07 7.26 -14.43
CA VAL A 212 -13.31 6.24 -15.20
C VAL A 212 -12.40 6.86 -16.26
N ASP A 213 -12.86 7.90 -16.95
CA ASP A 213 -12.22 8.53 -18.10
C ASP A 213 -10.83 9.12 -17.77
N SER A 214 -10.60 9.45 -16.49
CA SER A 214 -9.34 10.04 -16.06
C SER A 214 -8.19 9.02 -16.06
N ILE A 215 -8.51 7.75 -15.81
CA ILE A 215 -7.54 6.67 -15.59
C ILE A 215 -6.83 6.26 -16.87
N ALA A 216 -7.52 6.37 -18.01
CA ALA A 216 -6.99 6.00 -19.33
C ALA A 216 -5.68 6.72 -19.67
N SER A 217 -5.51 7.94 -19.15
CA SER A 217 -4.36 8.80 -19.42
C SER A 217 -3.18 8.59 -18.47
N TRP A 218 -3.32 7.70 -17.49
CA TRP A 218 -2.30 7.48 -16.48
C TRP A 218 -1.27 6.44 -16.94
N ALA A 219 0.00 6.74 -16.69
CA ALA A 219 1.15 5.94 -17.10
C ALA A 219 2.14 5.84 -15.93
N PHE A 220 1.74 5.14 -14.88
CA PHE A 220 2.58 4.82 -13.73
C PHE A 220 2.68 3.30 -13.57
N ARG A 221 3.72 2.85 -12.87
CA ARG A 221 4.05 1.43 -12.73
C ARG A 221 3.03 0.67 -11.87
N ARG A 222 2.64 1.24 -10.73
CA ARG A 222 1.79 0.59 -9.72
C ARG A 222 0.56 1.43 -9.37
N LEU A 223 -0.60 0.78 -9.36
CA LEU A 223 -1.88 1.32 -8.89
C LEU A 223 -2.38 0.56 -7.66
N ASN A 224 -2.56 1.26 -6.55
CA ASN A 224 -3.20 0.73 -5.35
C ASN A 224 -4.57 1.38 -5.17
N LEU A 225 -5.63 0.58 -5.07
CA LEU A 225 -7.01 1.06 -4.89
C LEU A 225 -7.56 0.52 -3.58
N THR A 226 -8.06 1.37 -2.70
CA THR A 226 -8.68 0.94 -1.44
C THR A 226 -10.05 1.59 -1.29
N SER A 227 -11.14 0.81 -1.29
CA SER A 227 -12.49 1.36 -1.16
C SER A 227 -12.80 2.47 -2.20
N VAL A 228 -12.35 2.28 -3.43
CA VAL A 228 -12.57 3.22 -4.54
C VAL A 228 -13.85 2.83 -5.28
N SER A 229 -14.71 3.81 -5.54
CA SER A 229 -15.88 3.61 -6.41
C SER A 229 -15.65 4.30 -7.74
N PHE A 230 -15.99 3.62 -8.83
CA PHE A 230 -15.91 4.19 -10.17
C PHE A 230 -17.29 4.66 -10.62
N MET A 231 -17.34 5.88 -11.16
CA MET A 231 -18.54 6.38 -11.82
C MET A 231 -18.41 6.14 -13.33
N PRO A 232 -19.25 5.27 -13.93
CA PRO A 232 -19.27 5.11 -15.37
C PRO A 232 -19.85 6.39 -15.98
N LEU A 233 -19.06 7.11 -16.78
CA LEU A 233 -19.52 8.34 -17.42
C LEU A 233 -19.99 8.12 -18.87
N ARG A 234 -19.52 7.07 -19.56
CA ARG A 234 -19.97 6.67 -20.92
C ARG A 234 -19.73 5.17 -21.18
N ASN A 235 -20.44 4.60 -22.15
CA ASN A 235 -20.38 3.16 -22.45
C ASN A 235 -19.11 2.69 -23.18
N ASP A 236 -18.31 3.60 -23.76
CA ASP A 236 -17.21 3.23 -24.69
C ASP A 236 -15.79 3.62 -24.22
N ILE A 237 -15.57 3.79 -22.91
CA ILE A 237 -14.30 4.35 -22.42
C ILE A 237 -13.27 3.26 -22.16
N ASN A 238 -12.04 3.48 -22.63
CA ASN A 238 -10.87 2.70 -22.25
C ASN A 238 -10.60 2.89 -20.74
N ILE A 239 -11.03 1.92 -19.92
CA ILE A 239 -11.13 2.14 -18.46
C ILE A 239 -9.77 2.22 -17.77
N PHE A 240 -8.69 1.69 -18.34
CA PHE A 240 -7.41 1.62 -17.62
C PHE A 240 -6.19 1.96 -18.47
N GLY A 241 -5.29 2.73 -17.83
CA GLY A 241 -3.97 3.10 -18.32
C GLY A 241 -2.98 1.93 -18.34
N GLN A 242 -1.73 2.24 -18.69
CA GLN A 242 -0.65 1.26 -18.81
C GLN A 242 0.08 1.15 -17.46
N PHE A 243 -0.32 0.20 -16.62
CA PHE A 243 0.39 -0.13 -15.38
C PHE A 243 0.81 -1.61 -15.35
N GLU A 244 1.92 -1.87 -14.67
CA GLU A 244 2.53 -3.20 -14.50
C GLU A 244 1.96 -3.92 -13.27
N GLU A 245 1.56 -3.16 -12.25
CA GLU A 245 1.07 -3.70 -10.98
C GLU A 245 -0.27 -3.07 -10.58
N LEU A 246 -1.25 -3.90 -10.26
CA LEU A 246 -2.55 -3.49 -9.77
C LEU A 246 -2.85 -4.20 -8.46
N CYS A 247 -2.97 -3.43 -7.39
CA CYS A 247 -3.49 -3.89 -6.12
C CYS A 247 -4.84 -3.25 -5.88
N PHE A 248 -5.86 -4.03 -5.56
CA PHE A 248 -7.11 -3.46 -5.12
C PHE A 248 -7.72 -4.17 -3.92
N ARG A 249 -8.08 -3.35 -2.93
CA ARG A 249 -8.86 -3.75 -1.78
C ARG A 249 -10.35 -3.61 -2.07
N ASP A 250 -10.99 -4.71 -2.47
CA ASP A 250 -12.38 -4.74 -2.96
C ASP A 250 -13.41 -4.68 -1.83
N VAL A 251 -13.49 -3.51 -1.19
CA VAL A 251 -14.52 -3.18 -0.20
C VAL A 251 -15.74 -2.52 -0.87
N GLY A 252 -15.54 -1.92 -2.06
CA GLY A 252 -16.54 -1.10 -2.76
C GLY A 252 -17.19 -1.75 -3.98
N GLY A 253 -16.86 -2.99 -4.32
CA GLY A 253 -17.40 -3.68 -5.50
C GLY A 253 -16.68 -3.32 -6.80
N LEU A 254 -15.37 -3.04 -6.75
CA LEU A 254 -14.55 -2.87 -7.95
C LEU A 254 -14.61 -4.11 -8.84
N THR A 255 -14.52 -5.31 -8.27
CA THR A 255 -14.63 -6.52 -9.10
C THR A 255 -16.00 -6.60 -9.77
N ARG A 256 -17.07 -6.24 -9.07
CA ARG A 256 -18.42 -6.15 -9.66
C ARG A 256 -18.48 -5.10 -10.76
N PHE A 257 -17.87 -3.94 -10.56
CA PHE A 257 -17.78 -2.88 -11.55
C PHE A 257 -17.07 -3.37 -12.82
N LEU A 258 -15.88 -3.98 -12.68
CA LEU A 258 -15.10 -4.55 -13.78
C LEU A 258 -15.87 -5.62 -14.56
N VAL A 259 -16.65 -6.44 -13.87
CA VAL A 259 -17.50 -7.46 -14.52
C VAL A 259 -18.71 -6.83 -15.20
N SER A 260 -19.30 -5.79 -14.63
CA SER A 260 -20.48 -5.11 -15.19
C SER A 260 -20.17 -4.25 -16.42
N CYS A 261 -18.95 -3.76 -16.55
CA CYS A 261 -18.48 -3.08 -17.76
C CYS A 261 -18.05 -4.13 -18.78
N TYR A 262 -18.75 -4.23 -19.91
CA TYR A 262 -18.44 -5.24 -20.94
C TYR A 262 -17.31 -4.82 -21.90
N ASP A 263 -17.06 -3.51 -22.03
CA ASP A 263 -16.29 -2.92 -23.13
C ASP A 263 -14.90 -2.38 -22.76
N TRP A 264 -14.34 -2.80 -21.62
CA TRP A 264 -12.99 -2.36 -21.25
C TRP A 264 -11.89 -3.17 -21.95
N LYS A 265 -10.82 -2.46 -22.31
CA LYS A 265 -9.65 -3.05 -23.00
C LYS A 265 -8.87 -3.99 -22.08
N PRO A 266 -8.20 -5.02 -22.65
CA PRO A 266 -7.28 -5.87 -21.90
C PRO A 266 -6.15 -5.07 -21.24
N PHE A 267 -5.74 -5.52 -20.05
CA PHE A 267 -4.53 -5.08 -19.35
C PHE A 267 -3.28 -5.71 -19.98
N THR A 268 -2.83 -5.18 -21.10
CA THR A 268 -1.74 -5.79 -21.88
C THR A 268 -0.36 -5.70 -21.23
N HIS A 269 -0.17 -4.79 -20.26
CA HIS A 269 1.13 -4.59 -19.58
C HIS A 269 1.12 -5.05 -18.12
N LEU A 270 -0.03 -5.52 -17.63
CA LEU A 270 -0.17 -5.91 -16.23
C LEU A 270 0.54 -7.24 -15.99
N GLN A 271 1.57 -7.19 -15.14
CA GLN A 271 2.39 -8.33 -14.74
C GLN A 271 1.99 -8.85 -13.36
N THR A 272 1.57 -7.96 -12.45
CA THR A 272 1.18 -8.33 -11.08
C THR A 272 -0.24 -7.87 -10.76
N LEU A 273 -1.06 -8.79 -10.28
CA LEU A 273 -2.42 -8.52 -9.80
C LEU A 273 -2.56 -8.98 -8.36
N GLU A 274 -2.91 -8.06 -7.46
CA GLU A 274 -3.19 -8.34 -6.06
C GLU A 274 -4.64 -7.99 -5.71
N TYR A 275 -5.40 -9.02 -5.34
CA TYR A 275 -6.77 -8.90 -4.86
C TYR A 275 -6.81 -8.99 -3.33
N LYS A 276 -7.50 -8.05 -2.69
CA LYS A 276 -7.73 -8.04 -1.23
C LYS A 276 -9.19 -7.70 -0.92
N GLY A 277 -10.10 -8.65 -0.76
CA GLY A 277 -11.50 -8.26 -0.59
C GLY A 277 -12.46 -9.38 -0.27
N ALA A 278 -13.76 -9.09 -0.29
CA ALA A 278 -14.81 -10.05 0.06
C ALA A 278 -14.69 -11.38 -0.68
N ARG A 279 -14.98 -12.52 -0.04
CA ARG A 279 -14.93 -13.84 -0.68
C ARG A 279 -15.86 -13.92 -1.90
N GLY A 280 -16.98 -13.19 -1.88
CA GLY A 280 -17.89 -13.08 -3.01
C GLY A 280 -17.29 -12.42 -4.27
N GLY A 281 -16.23 -11.62 -4.14
CA GLY A 281 -15.51 -11.04 -5.29
C GLY A 281 -14.56 -12.02 -5.98
N VAL A 282 -14.11 -13.07 -5.29
CA VAL A 282 -13.15 -14.06 -5.82
C VAL A 282 -13.70 -14.79 -7.05
N SER A 283 -14.99 -15.14 -7.06
CA SER A 283 -15.62 -15.81 -8.21
C SER A 283 -15.65 -14.94 -9.47
N LEU A 284 -15.76 -13.61 -9.28
CA LEU A 284 -15.80 -12.61 -10.34
C LEU A 284 -14.42 -12.34 -10.95
N LEU A 285 -13.32 -12.66 -10.24
CA LEU A 285 -11.96 -12.48 -10.74
C LEU A 285 -11.70 -13.26 -12.03
N SER A 286 -12.37 -14.39 -12.24
CA SER A 286 -12.23 -15.18 -13.47
C SER A 286 -12.48 -14.38 -14.75
N VAL A 287 -13.39 -13.39 -14.69
CA VAL A 287 -13.69 -12.47 -15.80
C VAL A 287 -12.57 -11.44 -15.98
N VAL A 288 -12.00 -10.95 -14.88
CA VAL A 288 -10.87 -10.01 -14.89
C VAL A 288 -9.62 -10.68 -15.45
N LEU A 289 -9.33 -11.92 -15.03
CA LEU A 289 -8.15 -12.68 -15.45
C LEU A 289 -8.11 -12.92 -16.97
N LYS A 290 -9.27 -13.16 -17.61
CA LYS A 290 -9.38 -13.26 -19.08
C LYS A 290 -8.82 -12.04 -19.83
N ARG A 291 -8.78 -10.89 -19.16
CA ARG A 291 -8.37 -9.61 -19.74
C ARG A 291 -6.94 -9.23 -19.37
N CYS A 292 -6.17 -10.12 -18.72
CA CYS A 292 -4.81 -9.83 -18.26
C CYS A 292 -3.76 -10.69 -19.00
N PRO A 293 -3.59 -10.56 -20.34
CA PRO A 293 -2.81 -11.48 -21.17
C PRO A 293 -1.34 -11.68 -20.74
N SER A 294 -0.75 -10.69 -20.06
CA SER A 294 0.66 -10.64 -19.67
C SER A 294 0.90 -10.90 -18.18
N LEU A 295 -0.13 -11.38 -17.46
CA LEU A 295 -0.05 -11.56 -16.02
C LEU A 295 0.97 -12.64 -15.66
N GLU A 296 1.96 -12.29 -14.85
CA GLU A 296 3.00 -13.22 -14.37
C GLU A 296 2.78 -13.62 -12.91
N ARG A 297 2.17 -12.73 -12.11
CA ARG A 297 1.96 -12.92 -10.68
C ARG A 297 0.54 -12.58 -10.27
N LEU A 298 -0.14 -13.56 -9.66
CA LEU A 298 -1.49 -13.41 -9.14
C LEU A 298 -1.48 -13.66 -7.63
N GLN A 299 -1.98 -12.70 -6.87
CA GLN A 299 -2.17 -12.81 -5.44
C GLN A 299 -3.63 -12.58 -5.08
N ILE A 300 -4.22 -13.53 -4.35
CA ILE A 300 -5.61 -13.48 -3.92
C ILE A 300 -5.66 -13.59 -2.41
N ASP A 301 -6.14 -12.54 -1.78
CA ASP A 301 -6.29 -12.43 -0.34
C ASP A 301 -7.73 -12.09 0.08
N PRO A 302 -8.59 -13.11 0.19
CA PRO A 302 -9.97 -12.89 0.57
C PRO A 302 -10.09 -12.47 2.04
N SER A 303 -10.94 -11.50 2.32
CA SER A 303 -11.30 -11.09 3.68
C SER A 303 -12.16 -12.14 4.38
N ASP A 304 -12.22 -12.06 5.71
CA ASP A 304 -13.15 -12.85 6.53
C ASP A 304 -14.51 -12.13 6.61
N ASP A 305 -15.21 -12.07 5.49
CA ASP A 305 -16.64 -11.81 5.49
C ASP A 305 -17.33 -13.17 5.60
N ASN A 306 -18.33 -13.32 6.48
CA ASN A 306 -19.06 -14.59 6.75
C ASN A 306 -19.74 -15.26 5.53
N THR A 307 -19.43 -14.80 4.31
CA THR A 307 -19.85 -15.39 3.07
C THR A 307 -19.07 -16.69 2.79
N PRO A 308 -19.74 -17.74 2.29
CA PRO A 308 -19.06 -18.96 1.88
C PRO A 308 -18.13 -18.65 0.70
N ILE A 309 -16.93 -19.22 0.72
CA ILE A 309 -16.00 -19.06 -0.40
C ILE A 309 -16.56 -19.79 -1.61
N ILE A 310 -16.78 -19.04 -2.69
CA ILE A 310 -17.16 -19.59 -3.99
C ILE A 310 -15.88 -19.94 -4.74
N THR A 311 -15.91 -21.05 -5.47
CA THR A 311 -14.79 -21.56 -6.27
C THR A 311 -14.21 -20.50 -7.19
N LEU A 312 -12.90 -20.24 -7.04
CA LEU A 312 -12.10 -19.46 -7.97
C LEU A 312 -11.97 -20.23 -9.29
N ASN A 313 -12.23 -19.61 -10.44
CA ASN A 313 -12.02 -20.27 -11.72
C ASN A 313 -10.76 -19.72 -12.41
N LEU A 314 -9.71 -20.55 -12.41
CA LEU A 314 -8.40 -20.31 -12.99
C LEU A 314 -8.28 -20.84 -14.44
N LYS A 315 -9.34 -21.35 -15.06
CA LYS A 315 -9.29 -21.82 -16.47
C LYS A 315 -8.87 -20.72 -17.45
N SER A 316 -9.08 -19.47 -17.03
CA SER A 316 -8.83 -18.28 -17.83
C SER A 316 -7.51 -17.59 -17.51
N ILE A 317 -6.66 -18.19 -16.66
CA ILE A 317 -5.31 -17.69 -16.48
C ILE A 317 -4.54 -17.78 -17.79
N THR A 318 -3.62 -16.86 -17.95
CA THR A 318 -2.77 -16.80 -19.12
C THR A 318 -1.64 -17.79 -19.01
N THR A 319 -1.11 -18.20 -20.15
CA THR A 319 0.12 -19.01 -20.23
C THR A 319 1.38 -18.24 -19.81
N SER A 320 1.25 -16.98 -19.39
CA SER A 320 2.32 -16.19 -18.78
C SER A 320 2.38 -16.29 -17.26
N LEU A 321 1.35 -16.86 -16.60
CA LEU A 321 1.27 -16.86 -15.14
C LEU A 321 2.29 -17.84 -14.53
N LYS A 322 3.31 -17.30 -13.86
CA LYS A 322 4.39 -18.06 -13.22
C LYS A 322 4.20 -18.22 -11.71
N HIS A 323 3.63 -17.21 -11.05
CA HIS A 323 3.53 -17.15 -9.59
C HIS A 323 2.08 -17.00 -9.13
N LEU A 324 1.62 -17.94 -8.31
CA LEU A 324 0.28 -17.93 -7.73
C LEU A 324 0.36 -17.91 -6.20
N LEU A 325 -0.20 -16.86 -5.58
CA LEU A 325 -0.33 -16.75 -4.13
C LEU A 325 -1.81 -16.76 -3.75
N LEU A 326 -2.19 -17.74 -2.94
CA LEU A 326 -3.56 -17.90 -2.47
C LEU A 326 -3.57 -17.85 -0.95
N SER A 327 -4.32 -16.91 -0.40
CA SER A 327 -4.47 -16.77 1.04
C SER A 327 -5.83 -17.32 1.49
N SER A 328 -5.86 -17.97 2.65
CA SER A 328 -7.08 -18.41 3.33
C SER A 328 -7.05 -17.94 4.77
N ILE A 329 -8.20 -17.49 5.27
CA ILE A 329 -8.37 -17.07 6.67
C ILE A 329 -9.24 -18.12 7.34
N THR A 330 -8.72 -18.69 8.43
CA THR A 330 -9.49 -19.60 9.27
C THR A 330 -10.23 -18.84 10.33
N ALA A 331 -11.54 -19.07 10.42
CA ALA A 331 -12.26 -18.72 11.62
C ALA A 331 -11.63 -19.47 12.82
N PRO A 332 -11.57 -18.84 14.01
CA PRO A 332 -11.17 -19.58 15.21
C PRO A 332 -12.10 -20.79 15.36
N PRO A 333 -11.57 -22.00 15.65
CA PRO A 333 -12.43 -23.15 15.92
C PRO A 333 -13.42 -22.74 17.01
N SER A 334 -14.71 -22.81 16.70
CA SER A 334 -15.72 -22.83 17.75
C SER A 334 -15.31 -23.96 18.71
N PRO A 335 -15.35 -23.76 20.04
CA PRO A 335 -14.90 -24.75 21.01
C PRO A 335 -15.64 -26.10 20.91
N LEU A 336 -16.69 -26.17 20.11
CA LEU A 336 -17.49 -27.37 19.82
C LEU A 336 -17.14 -28.06 18.50
N VAL A 337 -16.24 -27.52 17.66
CA VAL A 337 -15.86 -28.13 16.39
C VAL A 337 -14.62 -29.00 16.61
N GLU A 338 -14.84 -30.31 16.66
CA GLU A 338 -13.81 -31.34 16.66
C GLU A 338 -12.81 -31.16 15.50
N LEU A 339 -11.60 -31.68 15.70
CA LEU A 339 -10.41 -31.59 14.82
C LEU A 339 -10.58 -31.98 13.33
N GLY A 340 -11.79 -32.23 12.82
CA GLY A 340 -12.06 -32.75 11.47
C GLY A 340 -12.71 -31.80 10.46
N SER A 341 -13.27 -30.64 10.87
CA SER A 341 -14.17 -29.87 9.98
C SER A 341 -13.55 -28.61 9.34
N PHE A 342 -12.23 -28.58 9.11
CA PHE A 342 -11.56 -27.50 8.36
C PHE A 342 -11.47 -27.77 6.85
N SER A 343 -12.01 -28.89 6.36
CA SER A 343 -11.92 -29.31 4.96
C SER A 343 -12.49 -28.29 3.97
N GLY A 344 -13.52 -27.54 4.37
CA GLY A 344 -14.14 -26.52 3.51
C GLY A 344 -13.19 -25.40 3.06
N GLU A 345 -12.21 -25.03 3.89
CA GLU A 345 -11.27 -23.94 3.58
C GLU A 345 -10.16 -24.37 2.61
N LEU A 346 -9.80 -25.65 2.57
CA LEU A 346 -8.86 -26.16 1.58
C LEU A 346 -9.56 -26.56 0.28
N ASN A 347 -10.86 -26.88 0.33
CA ASN A 347 -11.60 -27.31 -0.85
C ASN A 347 -11.65 -26.24 -1.95
N TRP A 348 -11.88 -24.97 -1.60
CA TRP A 348 -11.92 -23.91 -2.64
C TRP A 348 -10.55 -23.68 -3.30
N LEU A 349 -9.45 -23.86 -2.54
CA LEU A 349 -8.09 -23.81 -3.08
C LEU A 349 -7.88 -24.97 -4.05
N ALA A 350 -8.24 -26.19 -3.64
CA ALA A 350 -8.13 -27.38 -4.48
C ALA A 350 -8.98 -27.26 -5.74
N ASP A 351 -10.24 -26.89 -5.59
CA ASP A 351 -11.18 -26.69 -6.70
C ASP A 351 -10.70 -25.61 -7.65
N GLY A 352 -10.14 -24.51 -7.13
CA GLY A 352 -9.55 -23.46 -7.95
C GLY A 352 -8.38 -23.95 -8.78
N LEU A 353 -7.44 -24.67 -8.16
CA LEU A 353 -6.28 -25.23 -8.87
C LEU A 353 -6.68 -26.30 -9.89
N ARG A 354 -7.73 -27.10 -9.63
CA ARG A 354 -8.26 -28.09 -10.60
C ARG A 354 -8.79 -27.44 -11.88
N THR A 355 -9.18 -26.16 -11.82
CA THR A 355 -9.62 -25.44 -13.01
C THR A 355 -8.48 -24.90 -13.87
N CYS A 356 -7.23 -24.94 -13.39
CA CYS A 356 -6.08 -24.52 -14.18
C CYS A 356 -5.99 -25.32 -15.50
N PRO A 357 -5.60 -24.66 -16.61
CA PRO A 357 -5.38 -25.34 -17.87
C PRO A 357 -4.19 -26.32 -17.77
N SER A 358 -4.23 -27.41 -18.53
CA SER A 358 -3.21 -28.47 -18.48
C SER A 358 -1.83 -28.03 -18.98
N ASP A 359 -1.79 -26.99 -19.82
CA ASP A 359 -0.60 -26.33 -20.36
C ASP A 359 -0.21 -25.07 -19.58
N ASN A 360 -0.54 -25.02 -18.28
CA ASN A 360 -0.13 -23.90 -17.43
C ASN A 360 1.41 -23.83 -17.27
N THR A 361 1.90 -22.61 -17.05
CA THR A 361 3.31 -22.30 -16.86
C THR A 361 3.63 -21.91 -15.42
N ILE A 362 2.78 -22.31 -14.48
CA ILE A 362 2.94 -21.95 -13.07
C ILE A 362 4.20 -22.64 -12.53
N GLU A 363 5.15 -21.84 -12.07
CA GLU A 363 6.43 -22.28 -11.51
C GLU A 363 6.36 -22.34 -9.97
N ARG A 364 5.58 -21.47 -9.35
CA ARG A 364 5.46 -21.36 -7.88
C ARG A 364 4.03 -21.16 -7.41
N ILE A 365 3.64 -21.94 -6.42
CA ILE A 365 2.38 -21.77 -5.68
C ILE A 365 2.70 -21.54 -4.21
N THR A 366 2.18 -20.46 -3.64
CA THR A 366 2.31 -20.16 -2.21
C THR A 366 0.92 -20.08 -1.57
N PHE A 367 0.66 -20.94 -0.59
CA PHE A 367 -0.52 -20.88 0.25
C PHE A 367 -0.22 -20.09 1.51
N VAL A 368 -1.01 -19.06 1.80
CA VAL A 368 -0.89 -18.29 3.05
C VAL A 368 -2.11 -18.59 3.92
N ILE A 369 -1.90 -19.31 5.00
CA ILE A 369 -2.95 -19.72 5.92
C ILE A 369 -2.89 -18.83 7.17
N ARG A 370 -3.88 -17.96 7.33
CA ARG A 370 -4.03 -17.14 8.53
C ARG A 370 -4.89 -17.87 9.55
N SER A 371 -4.32 -18.15 10.71
CA SER A 371 -5.01 -18.88 11.77
C SER A 371 -4.64 -18.38 13.15
N ALA A 372 -5.60 -18.42 14.08
CA ALA A 372 -5.33 -18.22 15.49
C ALA A 372 -4.36 -19.27 16.07
N ALA A 373 -4.23 -20.44 15.41
CA ALA A 373 -3.34 -21.51 15.82
C ALA A 373 -2.53 -22.05 14.63
N PRO A 374 -1.55 -21.31 14.09
CA PRO A 374 -0.82 -21.68 12.86
C PRO A 374 -0.12 -23.03 12.98
N LYS A 375 0.33 -23.42 14.18
CA LYS A 375 0.88 -24.76 14.48
C LYS A 375 -0.07 -25.91 14.13
N ARG A 376 -1.38 -25.68 14.08
CA ARG A 376 -2.38 -26.71 13.78
C ARG A 376 -2.51 -26.99 12.28
N VAL A 377 -2.07 -26.07 11.42
CA VAL A 377 -2.14 -26.20 9.94
C VAL A 377 -1.44 -27.46 9.44
N ARG A 378 -0.38 -27.91 10.12
CA ARG A 378 0.32 -29.16 9.80
C ARG A 378 -0.51 -30.44 9.98
N HIS A 379 -1.61 -30.38 10.74
CA HIS A 379 -2.49 -31.53 10.99
C HIS A 379 -3.78 -31.48 10.17
N TRP A 380 -3.88 -30.51 9.24
CA TRP A 380 -5.03 -30.42 8.36
C TRP A 380 -5.03 -31.53 7.32
N ASP A 381 -6.21 -31.83 6.79
CA ASP A 381 -6.36 -32.78 5.70
C ASP A 381 -6.02 -32.12 4.35
N TRP A 382 -4.77 -32.28 3.92
CA TRP A 382 -4.26 -31.76 2.66
C TRP A 382 -4.58 -32.63 1.44
N ARG A 383 -5.29 -33.77 1.61
CA ARG A 383 -5.55 -34.74 0.53
C ARG A 383 -6.17 -34.09 -0.70
N ALA A 384 -7.16 -33.23 -0.50
CA ALA A 384 -7.83 -32.55 -1.61
C ALA A 384 -6.86 -31.73 -2.48
N ILE A 385 -5.84 -31.12 -1.87
CA ILE A 385 -4.79 -30.37 -2.58
C ILE A 385 -3.77 -31.33 -3.19
N ASP A 386 -3.35 -32.37 -2.47
CA ASP A 386 -2.44 -33.41 -2.97
C ASP A 386 -2.98 -34.10 -4.23
N ASP A 387 -4.28 -34.37 -4.28
CA ASP A 387 -4.95 -34.96 -5.43
C ASP A 387 -4.82 -34.08 -6.69
N VAL A 388 -4.73 -32.75 -6.54
CA VAL A 388 -4.55 -31.82 -7.68
C VAL A 388 -3.21 -32.03 -8.38
N PHE A 389 -2.17 -32.36 -7.61
CA PHE A 389 -0.81 -32.58 -8.10
C PHE A 389 -0.55 -34.04 -8.48
N SER A 390 -1.48 -34.95 -8.19
CA SER A 390 -1.32 -36.39 -8.45
C SER A 390 -1.54 -36.77 -9.92
N SER A 391 -2.14 -35.89 -10.72
CA SER A 391 -2.38 -36.14 -12.15
C SER A 391 -1.08 -36.03 -12.96
N PRO A 392 -0.67 -37.05 -13.72
CA PRO A 392 0.55 -37.00 -14.52
C PRO A 392 0.49 -35.88 -15.57
N GLY A 393 1.51 -35.03 -15.59
CA GLY A 393 1.70 -34.03 -16.65
C GLY A 393 0.90 -32.72 -16.52
N SER A 394 0.10 -32.52 -15.48
CA SER A 394 -0.71 -31.29 -15.29
C SER A 394 0.04 -30.10 -14.68
N TRP A 395 1.30 -30.29 -14.27
CA TRP A 395 2.12 -29.28 -13.58
C TRP A 395 3.59 -29.37 -13.98
N GLN A 396 3.89 -29.43 -15.28
CA GLN A 396 5.26 -29.67 -15.78
C GLN A 396 6.26 -28.56 -15.43
N SER A 397 5.78 -27.33 -15.31
CA SER A 397 6.61 -26.16 -14.99
C SER A 397 6.76 -25.91 -13.49
N LEU A 398 6.01 -26.64 -12.65
CA LEU A 398 5.93 -26.38 -11.23
C LEU A 398 7.22 -26.79 -10.52
N GLN A 399 7.92 -25.82 -9.96
CA GLN A 399 9.17 -26.00 -9.23
C GLN A 399 8.94 -26.01 -7.72
N MET A 400 7.96 -25.24 -7.24
CA MET A 400 7.81 -25.01 -5.80
C MET A 400 6.35 -24.87 -5.37
N VAL A 401 6.01 -25.57 -4.28
CA VAL A 401 4.76 -25.38 -3.53
C VAL A 401 5.12 -25.11 -2.07
N GLU A 402 4.67 -23.97 -1.56
CA GLU A 402 4.91 -23.50 -0.20
C GLU A 402 3.61 -23.32 0.58
N VAL A 403 3.68 -23.57 1.88
CA VAL A 403 2.60 -23.28 2.83
C VAL A 403 3.18 -22.41 3.95
N ILE A 404 2.67 -21.20 4.07
CA ILE A 404 3.01 -20.23 5.11
C ILE A 404 1.84 -20.16 6.07
N ALA A 405 2.06 -20.54 7.33
CA ALA A 405 1.06 -20.40 8.38
C ALA A 405 1.42 -19.21 9.29
N CYS A 406 0.50 -18.26 9.44
CA CYS A 406 0.70 -17.05 10.24
C CYS A 406 -0.52 -16.72 11.11
N THR A 407 -0.32 -15.88 12.13
CA THR A 407 -1.41 -15.35 12.96
C THR A 407 -2.21 -14.29 12.20
N ASN A 408 -3.46 -14.05 12.62
CA ASN A 408 -4.37 -13.08 11.98
C ASN A 408 -3.94 -11.60 12.12
N GLU A 409 -2.84 -11.32 12.83
CA GLU A 409 -2.31 -9.96 12.91
C GLU A 409 -1.72 -9.55 11.56
N GLU A 410 -1.95 -8.30 11.16
CA GLU A 410 -1.78 -7.79 9.79
C GLU A 410 -0.36 -7.98 9.22
N VAL A 411 -0.04 -9.17 8.72
CA VAL A 411 1.14 -9.38 7.89
C VAL A 411 0.83 -8.75 6.53
N GLY A 412 1.22 -7.50 6.36
CA GLY A 412 1.32 -6.89 5.05
C GLY A 412 2.30 -7.69 4.20
N PHE A 413 1.82 -8.30 3.12
CA PHE A 413 2.63 -9.14 2.20
C PHE A 413 3.89 -8.45 1.64
N GLY A 414 4.03 -7.13 1.78
CA GLY A 414 5.20 -6.36 1.38
C GLY A 414 6.42 -6.45 2.32
N PHE A 415 6.29 -7.07 3.51
CA PHE A 415 7.35 -7.13 4.53
C PHE A 415 8.00 -8.51 4.71
N PHE A 416 7.85 -9.43 3.73
CA PHE A 416 8.63 -10.67 3.72
C PHE A 416 10.08 -10.41 3.29
N CYS A 417 10.86 -9.77 4.17
CA CYS A 417 12.31 -9.57 4.06
C CYS A 417 13.02 -9.94 5.38
N GLY A 418 12.46 -10.89 6.12
CA GLY A 418 13.13 -11.57 7.24
C GLY A 418 13.37 -13.03 6.86
N ASP A 419 14.44 -13.61 7.39
CA ASP A 419 14.97 -14.94 7.06
C ASP A 419 13.87 -15.96 6.77
N LEU A 420 13.62 -16.16 5.46
CA LEU A 420 12.86 -17.28 4.97
C LEU A 420 13.65 -18.53 5.37
N ILE A 421 13.10 -19.35 6.27
CA ILE A 421 13.48 -20.76 6.29
C ILE A 421 12.82 -21.37 5.04
N SER A 422 13.45 -21.14 3.88
CA SER A 422 13.10 -21.81 2.65
C SER A 422 13.30 -23.29 2.86
N VAL A 423 12.25 -24.07 2.66
CA VAL A 423 12.40 -25.52 2.59
C VAL A 423 12.49 -25.83 1.10
N GLU A 424 13.73 -26.02 0.63
CA GLU A 424 13.97 -26.61 -0.69
C GLU A 424 13.47 -28.04 -0.71
N HIS A 425 12.80 -28.38 -1.80
CA HIS A 425 12.21 -29.69 -2.06
C HIS A 425 13.24 -30.65 -2.67
N ASP A 426 13.12 -31.92 -2.31
CA ASP A 426 13.50 -33.05 -3.15
C ASP A 426 12.21 -33.82 -3.52
N GLY A 427 12.17 -34.40 -4.71
CA GLY A 427 10.96 -34.68 -5.50
C GLY A 427 9.73 -35.30 -4.81
N MET A 428 8.56 -34.81 -5.22
CA MET A 428 7.26 -35.53 -5.30
C MET A 428 6.90 -36.47 -4.12
N SER A 429 6.68 -35.91 -2.94
CA SER A 429 5.94 -36.56 -1.84
C SER A 429 4.82 -35.64 -1.29
N SER A 430 3.80 -36.22 -0.65
CA SER A 430 2.54 -35.56 -0.25
C SER A 430 2.73 -34.32 0.64
N LEU A 431 1.83 -33.32 0.55
CA LEU A 431 1.81 -32.07 1.31
C LEU A 431 1.83 -32.29 2.82
N ALA A 432 1.24 -33.39 3.29
CA ALA A 432 1.25 -33.78 4.70
C ALA A 432 2.67 -34.04 5.27
N GLY A 433 3.65 -34.34 4.41
CA GLY A 433 5.07 -34.49 4.79
C GLY A 433 5.91 -33.22 4.61
N ARG A 434 5.34 -32.14 4.05
CA ARG A 434 6.06 -30.91 3.71
C ARG A 434 6.15 -30.00 4.93
N ALA A 435 7.33 -29.43 5.19
CA ALA A 435 7.57 -28.59 6.34
C ALA A 435 6.71 -27.31 6.28
N VAL A 436 5.72 -27.22 7.17
CA VAL A 436 4.95 -25.99 7.41
C VAL A 436 5.87 -24.98 8.08
N VAL A 437 6.30 -23.95 7.35
CA VAL A 437 7.05 -22.84 7.93
C VAL A 437 6.09 -22.05 8.82
N SER A 438 6.23 -22.23 10.13
CA SER A 438 5.40 -21.55 11.13
C SER A 438 6.07 -20.25 11.52
N TRP A 439 5.43 -19.13 11.22
CA TRP A 439 5.89 -17.80 11.62
C TRP A 439 5.25 -17.38 12.94
N TYR A 440 6.05 -16.80 13.83
CA TYR A 440 5.61 -16.17 15.08
C TYR A 440 6.10 -14.73 15.09
N HIS A 441 5.18 -13.77 15.19
CA HIS A 441 5.51 -12.50 15.81
C HIS A 441 5.42 -12.71 17.33
N THR A 442 6.54 -12.50 18.03
CA THR A 442 6.58 -12.41 19.50
C THR A 442 6.25 -11.01 19.96
#